data_AF-E4Q739-F1
#
_entry.id   AF-E4Q739-F1
#
_cell.length_a   1.000
_cell.length_b   1.000
_cell.length_c   1.000
_cell.angle_alpha   90.00
_cell.angle_beta   90.00
_cell.angle_gamma   90.00
#
_symmetry.space_group_name_H-M   'P 1'
#
loop_
_entity.id
_entity.type
_entity.pdbx_description
1 polymer ?
#
loop_
_entity_poly.entity_id
_entity_poly.type
_entity_poly.pdbx_seq_one_letter_code
_entity_poly.pdbx_strand_id
1 'polypeptide(L)'
;MVIISVSRRTDIPAFYGDWFINRIKEGFAMYRNPMRLTQVFAVSLHPKDVDAIVFWTKNPKNFLDKLKYLEEYTYYFQFTITPYGKDIEPGIPSKDEVIETFIELSNMIGKKRVIWRYDPIIITDKMDLKYHKEKFEELCEKLSPYTQKCIISYVDFYSKAVDELNRINAKDLAAEELYNLFGAIGSIGKKYNLSVETCAEDVPVEELGLKKAHCVDGELIKELRKEKGFHDNKEYKKDNNQRKACGCVQSIDLGIFNTCKHFCTYCYANFSRNSILKNAKKYDVNSPLLCSRLDLEKDEIRIREKDGSIKLDKEAILKAEANQKELMAQLDFYEYEKISLEENSNNWLIEKIIDYLRKTKQETLL
;
A
#
# COMPACT_ATOMS: atom_id res chain seq x y z
N MET A 1 14.43 10.19 2.51
CA MET A 1 13.06 10.13 3.04
C MET A 1 12.15 9.49 2.01
N VAL A 2 11.25 8.62 2.45
CA VAL A 2 10.53 7.63 1.62
C VAL A 2 9.04 7.64 1.97
N ILE A 3 8.18 7.43 0.99
CA ILE A 3 6.77 7.13 1.23
C ILE A 3 6.58 5.61 1.33
N ILE A 4 5.94 5.15 2.39
CA ILE A 4 5.67 3.72 2.63
C ILE A 4 4.22 3.40 2.29
N SER A 5 4.02 2.38 1.46
CA SER A 5 2.71 1.86 1.04
C SER A 5 2.38 0.57 1.80
N VAL A 6 1.25 0.55 2.49
CA VAL A 6 0.84 -0.48 3.46
C VAL A 6 -0.60 -0.98 3.21
N SER A 7 -0.93 -1.67 2.12
CA SER A 7 -0.21 -1.94 0.86
C SER A 7 -1.26 -2.05 -0.25
N ARG A 8 -0.89 -1.74 -1.49
CA ARG A 8 -1.75 -1.92 -2.67
C ARG A 8 -2.02 -3.39 -3.00
N ARG A 9 -1.20 -4.32 -2.50
CA ARG A 9 -1.23 -5.75 -2.86
C ARG A 9 -1.90 -6.62 -1.82
N THR A 10 -1.98 -6.16 -0.57
CA THR A 10 -2.59 -6.91 0.52
C THR A 10 -3.11 -5.98 1.60
N ASP A 11 -4.22 -6.35 2.22
CA ASP A 11 -4.86 -5.52 3.25
C ASP A 11 -4.14 -5.73 4.60
N ILE A 12 -3.01 -5.03 4.75
CA ILE A 12 -2.20 -5.08 5.96
C ILE A 12 -3.00 -4.59 7.18
N PRO A 13 -3.77 -3.48 7.12
CA PRO A 13 -4.61 -3.08 8.26
C PRO A 13 -5.62 -4.16 8.68
N ALA A 14 -6.28 -4.84 7.74
CA ALA A 14 -7.28 -5.85 8.09
C ALA A 14 -6.68 -7.13 8.68
N PHE A 15 -5.51 -7.57 8.20
CA PHE A 15 -5.00 -8.92 8.48
C PHE A 15 -3.64 -9.01 9.14
N TYR A 16 -2.80 -7.98 9.01
CA TYR A 16 -1.38 -8.03 9.35
C TYR A 16 -0.93 -6.80 10.14
N GLY A 17 -1.87 -6.15 10.85
CA GLY A 17 -1.64 -4.94 11.63
C GLY A 17 -0.56 -5.11 12.70
N ASP A 18 -0.59 -6.20 13.46
CA ASP A 18 0.40 -6.48 14.50
C ASP A 18 1.82 -6.60 13.94
N TRP A 19 1.95 -7.24 12.77
CA TRP A 19 3.24 -7.33 12.08
C TRP A 19 3.74 -5.96 11.71
N PHE A 20 2.89 -5.10 11.13
CA PHE A 20 3.31 -3.75 10.75
C PHE A 20 3.74 -2.92 11.98
N ILE A 21 3.03 -3.03 13.09
CA ILE A 21 3.42 -2.34 14.33
C ILE A 21 4.73 -2.88 14.90
N ASN A 22 5.00 -4.18 14.82
CA ASN A 22 6.32 -4.71 15.20
C ASN A 22 7.43 -4.14 14.33
N ARG A 23 7.21 -4.00 13.02
CA ARG A 23 8.18 -3.36 12.11
C ARG A 23 8.39 -1.88 12.44
N ILE A 24 7.33 -1.15 12.78
CA ILE A 24 7.42 0.25 13.27
C ILE A 24 8.30 0.32 14.52
N LYS A 25 8.06 -0.56 15.51
CA LYS A 25 8.84 -0.61 16.76
C LYS A 25 10.30 -1.00 16.56
N GLU A 26 10.57 -1.92 15.64
CA GLU A 26 11.94 -2.32 15.29
C GLU A 26 12.66 -1.29 14.40
N GLY A 27 11.91 -0.35 13.83
CA GLY A 27 12.43 0.72 12.99
C GLY A 27 12.66 0.34 11.54
N PHE A 28 12.37 -0.89 11.10
CA PHE A 28 12.58 -1.31 9.70
C PHE A 28 11.63 -2.42 9.26
N ALA A 29 11.52 -2.60 7.93
CA ALA A 29 10.91 -3.77 7.33
C ALA A 29 11.72 -4.27 6.13
N MET A 30 11.52 -5.54 5.77
CA MET A 30 12.03 -6.10 4.53
C MET A 30 10.87 -6.41 3.57
N TYR A 31 11.12 -6.29 2.27
CA TYR A 31 10.15 -6.60 1.23
C TYR A 31 10.83 -7.20 -0.01
N ARG A 32 10.10 -8.08 -0.72
CA ARG A 32 10.61 -8.72 -1.94
C ARG A 32 10.30 -7.85 -3.16
N ASN A 33 11.21 -7.82 -4.12
CA ASN A 33 10.92 -7.31 -5.45
C ASN A 33 9.86 -8.22 -6.11
N PRO A 34 8.69 -7.72 -6.50
CA PRO A 34 7.65 -8.54 -7.12
C PRO A 34 8.08 -9.14 -8.47
N MET A 35 9.02 -8.51 -9.18
CA MET A 35 9.50 -8.96 -10.49
C MET A 35 10.70 -9.92 -10.40
N ARG A 36 11.44 -9.88 -9.29
CA ARG A 36 12.59 -10.76 -9.02
C ARG A 36 12.56 -11.16 -7.55
N LEU A 37 11.83 -12.22 -7.22
CA LEU A 37 11.55 -12.58 -5.82
C LEU A 37 12.82 -12.83 -5.00
N THR A 38 13.92 -13.30 -5.59
CA THR A 38 15.22 -13.48 -4.91
C THR A 38 15.92 -12.16 -4.56
N GLN A 39 15.42 -11.01 -5.02
CA GLN A 39 15.92 -9.71 -4.61
C GLN A 39 15.06 -9.18 -3.46
N VAL A 40 15.68 -9.01 -2.29
CA VAL A 40 15.04 -8.56 -1.06
C VAL A 40 15.63 -7.22 -0.65
N PHE A 41 14.76 -6.29 -0.29
CA PHE A 41 15.12 -4.96 0.15
C PHE A 41 14.81 -4.79 1.63
N ALA A 42 15.67 -4.11 2.37
CA ALA A 42 15.38 -3.56 3.69
C ALA A 42 15.16 -2.05 3.58
N VAL A 43 14.23 -1.50 4.35
CA VAL A 43 13.91 -0.07 4.36
C VAL A 43 13.72 0.41 5.80
N SER A 44 14.23 1.62 6.09
CA SER A 44 13.96 2.28 7.37
C SER A 44 12.48 2.67 7.49
N LEU A 45 11.94 2.47 8.68
CA LEU A 45 10.63 2.91 9.13
C LEU A 45 10.75 3.92 10.29
N HIS A 46 11.95 4.42 10.62
CA HIS A 46 12.06 5.49 11.61
C HIS A 46 11.32 6.75 11.13
N PRO A 47 10.65 7.50 12.03
CA PRO A 47 9.87 8.69 11.67
C PRO A 47 10.66 9.71 10.84
N LYS A 48 11.95 9.91 11.15
CA LYS A 48 12.83 10.82 10.41
C LYS A 48 13.10 10.40 8.95
N ASP A 49 12.95 9.12 8.65
CA ASP A 49 13.26 8.54 7.33
C ASP A 49 11.99 8.37 6.46
N VAL A 50 10.80 8.50 7.06
CA VAL A 50 9.51 8.26 6.41
C VAL A 50 8.74 9.56 6.22
N ASP A 51 8.43 9.89 4.98
CA ASP A 51 7.68 11.09 4.63
C ASP A 51 6.19 10.99 4.91
N ALA A 52 5.64 9.83 4.56
CA ALA A 52 4.28 9.45 4.87
C ALA A 52 4.10 7.93 4.80
N ILE A 53 3.08 7.44 5.52
CA ILE A 53 2.57 6.08 5.40
C ILE A 53 1.18 6.15 4.77
N VAL A 54 0.99 5.42 3.67
CA VAL A 54 -0.31 5.32 2.98
C VAL A 54 -0.87 3.92 3.19
N PHE A 55 -2.06 3.82 3.76
CA PHE A 55 -2.72 2.55 4.04
C PHE A 55 -3.78 2.25 2.98
N TRP A 56 -3.93 0.99 2.58
CA TRP A 56 -5.07 0.52 1.79
C TRP A 56 -5.81 -0.54 2.58
N THR A 57 -7.13 -0.40 2.64
CA THR A 57 -7.95 -1.34 3.37
C THR A 57 -9.39 -1.38 2.88
N LYS A 58 -10.06 -2.49 3.11
CA LYS A 58 -11.52 -2.62 3.08
C LYS A 58 -12.13 -2.81 4.46
N ASN A 59 -11.32 -3.05 5.49
CA ASN A 59 -11.78 -3.16 6.87
C ASN A 59 -10.64 -3.04 7.90
N PRO A 60 -10.30 -1.82 8.37
CA PRO A 60 -9.24 -1.60 9.36
C PRO A 60 -9.71 -1.76 10.81
N LYS A 61 -10.86 -2.40 11.09
CA LYS A 61 -11.42 -2.50 12.44
C LYS A 61 -10.41 -3.01 13.48
N ASN A 62 -9.65 -4.06 13.13
CA ASN A 62 -8.61 -4.62 14.00
C ASN A 62 -7.30 -3.81 14.03
N PHE A 63 -7.25 -2.67 13.35
CA PHE A 63 -6.11 -1.76 13.28
C PHE A 63 -6.35 -0.43 14.00
N LEU A 64 -7.60 -0.11 14.36
CA LEU A 64 -7.93 1.18 14.96
C LEU A 64 -7.17 1.44 16.28
N ASP A 65 -7.06 0.42 17.13
CA ASP A 65 -6.33 0.46 18.40
C ASP A 65 -4.80 0.64 18.24
N LYS A 66 -4.29 0.42 17.03
CA LYS A 66 -2.86 0.53 16.67
C LYS A 66 -2.47 1.90 16.16
N LEU A 67 -3.43 2.78 15.88
CA LEU A 67 -3.16 4.15 15.41
C LEU A 67 -2.30 4.96 16.39
N LYS A 68 -2.36 4.64 17.70
CA LYS A 68 -1.50 5.24 18.74
C LYS A 68 0.01 5.06 18.49
N TYR A 69 0.42 4.03 17.76
CA TYR A 69 1.82 3.82 17.40
C TYR A 69 2.27 4.67 16.22
N LEU A 70 1.35 5.41 15.59
CA LEU A 70 1.59 6.21 14.39
C LEU A 70 1.58 7.72 14.68
N GLU A 71 1.57 8.12 15.95
CA GLU A 71 1.48 9.53 16.38
C GLU A 71 2.61 10.39 15.82
N GLU A 72 3.80 9.84 15.61
CA GLU A 72 4.96 10.55 15.04
C GLU A 72 4.96 10.58 13.49
N TYR A 73 4.06 9.84 12.84
CA TYR A 73 4.06 9.68 11.39
C TYR A 73 2.99 10.55 10.71
N THR A 74 3.30 11.06 9.52
CA THR A 74 2.27 11.54 8.59
C THR A 74 1.63 10.33 7.92
N TYR A 75 0.31 10.22 7.90
CA TYR A 75 -0.35 9.10 7.25
C TYR A 75 -1.78 9.43 6.81
N TYR A 76 -2.31 8.62 5.90
CA TYR A 76 -3.72 8.61 5.54
C TYR A 76 -4.14 7.24 4.99
N PHE A 77 -5.45 7.02 4.90
CA PHE A 77 -6.07 5.78 4.51
C PHE A 77 -6.80 5.90 3.17
N GLN A 78 -6.54 4.94 2.31
CA GLN A 78 -7.34 4.57 1.15
C GLN A 78 -8.32 3.48 1.59
N PHE A 79 -9.56 3.86 1.90
CA PHE A 79 -10.58 2.95 2.42
C PHE A 79 -11.61 2.63 1.33
N THR A 80 -11.54 1.42 0.80
CA THR A 80 -12.48 0.94 -0.22
C THR A 80 -13.80 0.46 0.39
N ILE A 81 -14.90 1.13 0.03
CA ILE A 81 -16.28 0.68 0.29
C ILE A 81 -17.03 0.67 -1.05
N THR A 82 -17.44 -0.52 -1.44
CA THR A 82 -18.14 -0.86 -2.70
C THR A 82 -19.51 -1.45 -2.38
N PRO A 83 -20.46 -1.49 -3.34
CA PRO A 83 -21.83 -1.91 -3.07
C PRO A 83 -22.01 -3.44 -3.10
N TYR A 84 -20.92 -4.20 -3.23
CA TYR A 84 -20.97 -5.60 -3.61
C TYR A 84 -21.28 -6.54 -2.46
N GLY A 85 -22.01 -7.61 -2.76
CA GLY A 85 -22.31 -8.69 -1.82
C GLY A 85 -21.17 -9.71 -1.68
N LYS A 86 -21.48 -10.78 -0.96
CA LYS A 86 -20.56 -11.90 -0.69
C LYS A 86 -20.20 -12.72 -1.93
N ASP A 87 -20.97 -12.59 -2.99
CA ASP A 87 -20.72 -13.18 -4.30
C ASP A 87 -19.50 -12.58 -5.01
N ILE A 88 -19.17 -11.32 -4.71
CA ILE A 88 -18.00 -10.62 -5.28
C ILE A 88 -16.94 -10.33 -4.20
N GLU A 89 -17.35 -10.08 -2.96
CA GLU A 89 -16.49 -9.73 -1.83
C GLU A 89 -16.73 -10.62 -0.62
N PRO A 90 -16.48 -11.95 -0.73
CA PRO A 90 -16.86 -12.93 0.28
C PRO A 90 -16.23 -12.70 1.66
N GLY A 91 -15.00 -12.20 1.71
CA GLY A 91 -14.25 -11.95 2.95
C GLY A 91 -14.42 -10.56 3.54
N ILE A 92 -15.37 -9.74 3.07
CA ILE A 92 -15.70 -8.42 3.64
C ILE A 92 -16.89 -8.54 4.59
N PRO A 93 -16.89 -7.91 5.78
CA PRO A 93 -18.07 -7.89 6.67
C PRO A 93 -19.31 -7.26 6.04
N SER A 94 -20.41 -7.17 6.80
CA SER A 94 -21.60 -6.47 6.33
C SER A 94 -21.28 -5.01 5.99
N LYS A 95 -22.04 -4.41 5.06
CA LYS A 95 -21.80 -3.02 4.66
C LYS A 95 -21.98 -2.06 5.83
N ASP A 96 -22.95 -2.32 6.71
CA ASP A 96 -23.16 -1.49 7.89
C ASP A 96 -21.94 -1.52 8.83
N GLU A 97 -21.35 -2.69 9.10
CA GLU A 97 -20.14 -2.80 9.93
C GLU A 97 -18.94 -2.07 9.30
N VAL A 98 -18.78 -2.18 7.98
CA VAL A 98 -17.68 -1.51 7.26
C VAL A 98 -17.88 0.01 7.26
N ILE A 99 -19.12 0.49 7.13
CA ILE A 99 -19.46 1.92 7.19
C ILE A 99 -19.24 2.46 8.61
N GLU A 100 -19.66 1.73 9.65
CA GLU A 100 -19.39 2.09 11.05
C GLU A 100 -17.88 2.22 11.29
N THR A 101 -17.10 1.25 10.80
CA THR A 101 -15.63 1.27 10.91
C THR A 101 -15.02 2.48 10.17
N PHE A 102 -15.57 2.87 9.02
CA PHE A 102 -15.13 4.06 8.29
C PHE A 102 -15.40 5.35 9.05
N ILE A 103 -16.60 5.45 9.62
CA ILE A 103 -17.02 6.60 10.44
C ILE A 103 -16.13 6.70 11.68
N GLU A 104 -15.90 5.58 12.38
CA GLU A 104 -15.03 5.52 13.55
C GLU A 104 -13.61 5.97 13.20
N LEU A 105 -13.00 5.41 12.15
CA LEU A 105 -11.68 5.81 11.69
C LEU A 105 -11.63 7.32 11.39
N SER A 106 -12.61 7.83 10.64
CA SER A 106 -12.66 9.25 10.28
C SER A 106 -12.84 10.16 11.49
N ASN A 107 -13.60 9.75 12.50
CA ASN A 107 -13.71 10.50 13.75
C ASN A 107 -12.39 10.53 14.51
N MET A 108 -11.61 9.43 14.48
CA MET A 108 -10.30 9.35 15.15
C MET A 108 -9.22 10.18 14.45
N ILE A 109 -9.18 10.16 13.11
CA ILE A 109 -8.07 10.75 12.35
C ILE A 109 -8.47 11.97 11.51
N GLY A 110 -9.75 12.30 11.44
CA GLY A 110 -10.27 13.39 10.62
C GLY A 110 -10.49 12.99 9.17
N LYS A 111 -11.58 13.49 8.60
CA LYS A 111 -12.06 13.17 7.24
C LYS A 111 -11.08 13.46 6.09
N LYS A 112 -10.09 14.33 6.29
CA LYS A 112 -9.03 14.58 5.28
C LYS A 112 -8.11 13.36 5.10
N ARG A 113 -7.90 12.60 6.18
CA ARG A 113 -7.02 11.42 6.20
C ARG A 113 -7.73 10.11 5.86
N VAL A 114 -9.04 10.13 5.56
CA VAL A 114 -9.80 8.93 5.15
C VAL A 114 -10.39 9.18 3.77
N ILE A 115 -9.74 8.64 2.74
CA ILE A 115 -10.19 8.74 1.35
C ILE A 115 -11.07 7.54 1.05
N TRP A 116 -12.32 7.80 0.68
CA TRP A 116 -13.22 6.74 0.25
C TRP A 116 -12.83 6.30 -1.16
N ARG A 117 -12.82 4.99 -1.40
CA ARG A 117 -12.70 4.43 -2.74
C ARG A 117 -13.95 3.62 -3.08
N TYR A 118 -14.74 4.12 -4.02
CA TYR A 118 -15.79 3.33 -4.66
C TYR A 118 -15.17 2.66 -5.89
N ASP A 119 -14.29 1.70 -5.61
CA ASP A 119 -13.30 1.20 -6.55
C ASP A 119 -13.07 -0.31 -6.36
N PRO A 120 -13.14 -1.10 -7.45
CA PRO A 120 -13.56 -0.72 -8.79
C PRO A 120 -15.09 -0.71 -8.94
N ILE A 121 -15.60 0.00 -9.96
CA ILE A 121 -16.96 -0.15 -10.48
C ILE A 121 -17.00 -1.36 -11.44
N ILE A 122 -18.02 -2.20 -11.33
CA ILE A 122 -18.19 -3.43 -12.11
C ILE A 122 -19.62 -3.46 -12.65
N ILE A 123 -19.79 -3.28 -13.97
CA ILE A 123 -21.11 -3.44 -14.58
C ILE A 123 -21.37 -4.92 -14.90
N THR A 124 -22.55 -5.39 -14.49
CA THR A 124 -23.14 -6.68 -14.90
C THR A 124 -24.61 -6.45 -15.25
N ASP A 125 -25.33 -7.48 -15.71
CA ASP A 125 -26.78 -7.38 -15.91
C ASP A 125 -27.56 -7.10 -14.62
N LYS A 126 -27.01 -7.46 -13.45
CA LYS A 126 -27.64 -7.22 -12.14
C LYS A 126 -27.19 -5.93 -11.47
N MET A 127 -26.07 -5.36 -11.94
CA MET A 127 -25.43 -4.17 -11.37
C MET A 127 -25.15 -3.19 -12.51
N ASP A 128 -26.21 -2.68 -13.12
CA ASP A 128 -26.12 -1.73 -14.22
C ASP A 128 -25.82 -0.31 -13.71
N LEU A 129 -25.80 0.67 -14.63
CA LEU A 129 -25.60 2.07 -14.27
C LEU A 129 -26.66 2.57 -13.27
N LYS A 130 -27.91 2.12 -13.37
CA LYS A 130 -28.98 2.54 -12.45
C LYS A 130 -28.70 2.03 -11.03
N TYR A 131 -28.34 0.76 -10.90
CA TYR A 131 -27.92 0.17 -9.64
C TYR A 131 -26.76 0.95 -9.01
N HIS A 132 -25.72 1.26 -9.80
CA HIS A 132 -24.56 1.99 -9.29
C HIS A 132 -24.90 3.42 -8.88
N LYS A 133 -25.79 4.12 -9.61
CA LYS A 133 -26.26 5.45 -9.20
C LYS A 133 -26.97 5.40 -7.85
N GLU A 134 -27.92 4.48 -7.69
CA GLU A 134 -28.68 4.31 -6.44
C GLU A 134 -27.74 3.98 -5.28
N LYS A 135 -26.87 2.97 -5.44
CA LYS A 135 -25.97 2.54 -4.37
C LYS A 135 -24.86 3.54 -4.06
N PHE A 136 -24.37 4.27 -5.05
CA PHE A 136 -23.40 5.32 -4.81
C PHE A 136 -24.02 6.49 -4.06
N GLU A 137 -25.25 6.89 -4.40
CA GLU A 137 -26.00 7.94 -3.68
C GLU A 137 -26.27 7.53 -2.23
N GLU A 138 -26.74 6.30 -1.97
CA GLU A 138 -26.90 5.75 -0.61
C GLU A 138 -25.60 5.80 0.22
N LEU A 139 -24.45 5.48 -0.39
CA LEU A 139 -23.16 5.56 0.29
C LEU A 139 -22.68 7.00 0.47
N CYS A 140 -22.96 7.90 -0.47
CA CYS A 140 -22.64 9.32 -0.34
C CYS A 140 -23.37 9.95 0.86
N GLU A 141 -24.65 9.63 1.06
CA GLU A 141 -25.43 10.07 2.23
C GLU A 141 -24.75 9.70 3.54
N LYS A 142 -24.24 8.48 3.64
CA LYS A 142 -23.61 7.95 4.86
C LYS A 142 -22.17 8.42 5.05
N LEU A 143 -21.38 8.53 3.98
CA LEU A 143 -19.92 8.71 4.06
C LEU A 143 -19.46 10.15 3.87
N SER A 144 -20.20 10.99 3.14
CA SER A 144 -19.78 12.37 2.85
C SER A 144 -19.51 13.27 4.07
N PRO A 145 -20.16 13.10 5.24
CA PRO A 145 -19.76 13.86 6.42
C PRO A 145 -18.34 13.50 6.92
N TYR A 146 -17.85 12.31 6.57
CA TYR A 146 -16.67 11.65 7.11
C TYR A 146 -15.53 11.49 6.08
N THR A 147 -15.67 12.04 4.88
CA THR A 147 -14.58 12.14 3.89
C THR A 147 -14.74 13.41 3.05
N GLN A 148 -13.65 13.86 2.45
CA GLN A 148 -13.65 14.96 1.46
C GLN A 148 -13.52 14.46 0.02
N LYS A 149 -13.04 13.23 -0.17
CA LYS A 149 -12.60 12.69 -1.46
C LYS A 149 -13.11 11.27 -1.66
N CYS A 150 -13.66 11.02 -2.85
CA CYS A 150 -14.00 9.69 -3.33
C CYS A 150 -13.21 9.38 -4.60
N ILE A 151 -12.41 8.30 -4.57
CA ILE A 151 -11.72 7.80 -5.76
C ILE A 151 -12.57 6.70 -6.40
N ILE A 152 -12.75 6.78 -7.70
CA ILE A 152 -13.42 5.76 -8.51
C ILE A 152 -12.49 5.27 -9.63
N SER A 153 -12.72 4.05 -10.08
CA SER A 153 -12.16 3.53 -11.34
C SER A 153 -13.11 2.47 -11.87
N TYR A 154 -12.92 2.11 -13.14
CA TYR A 154 -13.56 0.93 -13.70
C TYR A 154 -12.69 -0.30 -13.50
N VAL A 155 -13.31 -1.47 -13.40
CA VAL A 155 -12.58 -2.71 -13.24
C VAL A 155 -11.72 -3.00 -14.47
N ASP A 156 -10.43 -3.24 -14.24
CA ASP A 156 -9.51 -3.70 -15.27
C ASP A 156 -9.61 -5.22 -15.45
N PHE A 157 -9.68 -5.68 -16.71
CA PHE A 157 -9.71 -7.11 -17.07
C PHE A 157 -8.30 -7.71 -17.14
N TYR A 158 -7.56 -7.65 -16.02
CA TYR A 158 -6.24 -8.25 -15.93
C TYR A 158 -6.29 -9.77 -16.14
N SER A 159 -5.23 -10.33 -16.73
CA SER A 159 -5.10 -11.78 -16.96
C SER A 159 -5.27 -12.66 -15.72
N LYS A 160 -5.11 -12.09 -14.51
CA LYS A 160 -5.30 -12.78 -13.24
C LYS A 160 -6.72 -12.70 -12.68
N ALA A 161 -7.57 -11.82 -13.19
CA ALA A 161 -8.94 -11.59 -12.72
C ALA A 161 -10.00 -11.88 -13.80
N VAL A 162 -9.63 -11.86 -15.08
CA VAL A 162 -10.54 -11.96 -16.23
C VAL A 162 -11.47 -13.18 -16.17
N ASP A 163 -10.97 -14.36 -15.78
CA ASP A 163 -11.80 -15.56 -15.72
C ASP A 163 -12.90 -15.46 -14.66
N GLU A 164 -12.59 -14.86 -13.50
CA GLU A 164 -13.55 -14.65 -12.42
C GLU A 164 -14.55 -13.54 -12.76
N LEU A 165 -14.09 -12.48 -13.45
CA LEU A 165 -14.94 -11.42 -13.98
C LEU A 165 -15.93 -11.94 -15.03
N ASN A 166 -15.48 -12.82 -15.93
CA ASN A 166 -16.33 -13.45 -16.92
C ASN A 166 -17.40 -14.34 -16.27
N ARG A 167 -17.09 -15.03 -15.17
CA ARG A 167 -18.07 -15.86 -14.43
C ARG A 167 -19.21 -15.05 -13.81
N ILE A 168 -18.98 -13.78 -13.50
CA ILE A 168 -20.03 -12.88 -13.02
C ILE A 168 -20.66 -12.05 -14.15
N ASN A 169 -20.34 -12.35 -15.41
CA ASN A 169 -20.75 -11.60 -16.60
C ASN A 169 -20.43 -10.10 -16.50
N ALA A 170 -19.23 -9.77 -16.00
CA ALA A 170 -18.75 -8.39 -16.00
C ALA A 170 -18.58 -7.89 -17.43
N LYS A 171 -19.01 -6.66 -17.70
CA LYS A 171 -18.94 -6.04 -19.02
C LYS A 171 -17.66 -5.22 -19.15
N ASP A 172 -16.94 -5.38 -20.25
CA ASP A 172 -15.84 -4.48 -20.62
C ASP A 172 -16.45 -3.32 -21.43
N LEU A 173 -16.51 -2.13 -20.83
CA LEU A 173 -17.23 -0.99 -21.38
C LEU A 173 -16.36 -0.19 -22.35
N ALA A 174 -16.97 0.31 -23.42
CA ALA A 174 -16.29 1.24 -24.32
C ALA A 174 -16.04 2.60 -23.64
N ALA A 175 -15.10 3.38 -24.17
CA ALA A 175 -14.72 4.68 -23.60
C ALA A 175 -15.90 5.66 -23.43
N GLU A 176 -16.86 5.65 -24.36
CA GLU A 176 -18.07 6.49 -24.28
C GLU A 176 -18.99 6.05 -23.11
N GLU A 177 -19.14 4.75 -22.90
CA GLU A 177 -19.93 4.21 -21.79
C GLU A 177 -19.27 4.53 -20.44
N LEU A 178 -17.93 4.44 -20.37
CA LEU A 178 -17.15 4.85 -19.19
C LEU A 178 -17.29 6.35 -18.90
N TYR A 179 -17.22 7.19 -19.94
CA TYR A 179 -17.43 8.63 -19.82
C TYR A 179 -18.81 8.95 -19.20
N ASN A 180 -19.86 8.31 -19.71
CA ASN A 180 -21.22 8.45 -19.19
C ASN A 180 -21.36 7.93 -17.75
N LEU A 181 -20.75 6.78 -17.44
CA LEU A 181 -20.72 6.21 -16.10
C LEU A 181 -20.05 7.15 -15.11
N PHE A 182 -18.84 7.63 -15.41
CA PHE A 182 -18.12 8.54 -14.52
C PHE A 182 -18.82 9.88 -14.37
N GLY A 183 -19.41 10.42 -15.44
CA GLY A 183 -20.19 11.66 -15.38
C GLY A 183 -21.41 11.54 -14.46
N ALA A 184 -22.12 10.42 -14.52
CA ALA A 184 -23.26 10.14 -13.67
C ALA A 184 -22.88 10.02 -12.18
N ILE A 185 -21.84 9.23 -11.87
CA ILE A 185 -21.33 9.04 -10.51
C ILE A 185 -20.76 10.35 -9.95
N GLY A 186 -19.97 11.07 -10.76
CA GLY A 186 -19.43 12.38 -10.44
C GLY A 186 -20.48 13.41 -10.06
N SER A 187 -21.56 13.46 -10.85
CA SER A 187 -22.70 14.37 -10.60
C SER A 187 -23.38 14.09 -9.27
N ILE A 188 -23.50 12.82 -8.86
CA ILE A 188 -24.04 12.46 -7.55
C ILE A 188 -23.10 12.94 -6.45
N GLY A 189 -21.80 12.64 -6.52
CA GLY A 189 -20.84 13.04 -5.49
C GLY A 189 -20.80 14.54 -5.26
N LYS A 190 -20.97 15.33 -6.33
CA LYS A 190 -21.07 16.81 -6.26
C LYS A 190 -22.24 17.27 -5.40
N LYS A 191 -23.41 16.60 -5.43
CA LYS A 191 -24.56 16.93 -4.57
C LYS A 191 -24.22 16.83 -3.08
N TYR A 192 -23.27 15.96 -2.74
CA TYR A 192 -22.80 15.70 -1.38
C TYR A 192 -21.49 16.43 -1.02
N ASN A 193 -21.07 17.40 -1.84
CA ASN A 193 -19.80 18.13 -1.66
C ASN A 193 -18.56 17.24 -1.61
N LEU A 194 -18.57 16.11 -2.31
CA LEU A 194 -17.41 15.21 -2.43
C LEU A 194 -16.59 15.54 -3.68
N SER A 195 -15.26 15.58 -3.54
CA SER A 195 -14.34 15.55 -4.69
C SER A 195 -14.29 14.13 -5.25
N VAL A 196 -15.02 13.87 -6.33
CA VAL A 196 -14.96 12.60 -7.06
C VAL A 196 -13.82 12.65 -8.08
N GLU A 197 -12.90 11.69 -7.99
CA GLU A 197 -11.68 11.66 -8.80
C GLU A 197 -11.47 10.27 -9.42
N THR A 198 -10.99 10.19 -10.66
CA THR A 198 -10.79 8.91 -11.36
C THR A 198 -9.35 8.45 -11.33
N CYS A 199 -9.11 7.17 -11.03
CA CYS A 199 -7.75 6.64 -10.88
C CYS A 199 -7.27 5.93 -12.15
N ALA A 200 -6.35 6.58 -12.87
CA ALA A 200 -5.65 6.03 -14.03
C ALA A 200 -6.57 5.56 -15.18
N GLU A 201 -7.69 6.25 -15.35
CA GLU A 201 -8.61 6.09 -16.49
C GLU A 201 -8.12 6.88 -17.70
N ASP A 202 -8.22 6.32 -18.91
CA ASP A 202 -7.82 6.97 -20.18
C ASP A 202 -8.99 7.71 -20.86
N VAL A 203 -9.97 8.12 -20.05
CA VAL A 203 -11.15 8.89 -20.46
C VAL A 203 -10.95 10.37 -20.09
N PRO A 204 -11.37 11.34 -20.92
CA PRO A 204 -11.22 12.78 -20.66
C PRO A 204 -12.22 13.28 -19.60
N VAL A 205 -12.07 12.80 -18.36
CA VAL A 205 -13.00 13.06 -17.25
C VAL A 205 -12.97 14.53 -16.77
N GLU A 206 -11.94 15.27 -17.14
CA GLU A 206 -11.78 16.70 -16.82
C GLU A 206 -12.92 17.54 -17.43
N GLU A 207 -13.41 17.14 -18.61
CA GLU A 207 -14.56 17.76 -19.27
C GLU A 207 -15.87 17.55 -18.48
N LEU A 208 -15.92 16.51 -17.65
CA LEU A 208 -17.03 16.23 -16.72
C LEU A 208 -16.90 17.01 -15.40
N GLY A 209 -15.85 17.82 -15.25
CA GLY A 209 -15.51 18.51 -14.00
C GLY A 209 -14.90 17.59 -12.94
N LEU A 210 -14.46 16.38 -13.32
CA LEU A 210 -13.75 15.45 -12.44
C LEU A 210 -12.24 15.67 -12.51
N LYS A 211 -11.52 15.19 -11.51
CA LYS A 211 -10.05 15.24 -11.48
C LYS A 211 -9.47 13.84 -11.61
N LYS A 212 -8.19 13.77 -12.00
CA LYS A 212 -7.42 12.54 -11.90
C LYS A 212 -6.96 12.34 -10.46
N ALA A 213 -7.22 11.15 -9.93
CA ALA A 213 -6.88 10.77 -8.57
C ALA A 213 -5.43 10.24 -8.50
N HIS A 214 -4.75 10.60 -7.42
CA HIS A 214 -3.50 9.94 -7.00
C HIS A 214 -3.77 9.14 -5.73
N CYS A 215 -3.59 7.82 -5.76
CA CYS A 215 -3.70 7.00 -4.54
C CYS A 215 -2.56 7.30 -3.55
N VAL A 216 -1.34 7.53 -4.08
CA VAL A 216 -0.22 8.13 -3.34
C VAL A 216 -0.09 9.57 -3.81
N ASP A 217 -0.67 10.48 -3.05
CA ASP A 217 -0.90 11.87 -3.45
C ASP A 217 0.16 12.79 -2.82
N GLY A 218 1.11 13.26 -3.63
CA GLY A 218 2.19 14.13 -3.17
C GLY A 218 1.71 15.48 -2.63
N GLU A 219 0.60 16.02 -3.13
CA GLU A 219 0.04 17.28 -2.64
C GLU A 219 -0.62 17.08 -1.28
N LEU A 220 -1.42 16.03 -1.13
CA LEU A 220 -2.00 15.67 0.18
C LEU A 220 -0.90 15.39 1.21
N ILE A 221 0.15 14.67 0.82
CA ILE A 221 1.28 14.40 1.73
C ILE A 221 1.95 15.70 2.16
N LYS A 222 2.21 16.64 1.25
CA LYS A 222 2.76 17.96 1.60
C LYS A 222 1.87 18.70 2.59
N GLU A 223 0.56 18.71 2.33
CA GLU A 223 -0.42 19.36 3.21
C GLU A 223 -0.41 18.76 4.62
N LEU A 224 -0.53 17.43 4.73
CA LEU A 224 -0.53 16.73 6.02
C LEU A 224 0.81 16.87 6.77
N ARG A 225 1.93 16.91 6.06
CA ARG A 225 3.25 17.18 6.65
C ARG A 225 3.31 18.61 7.20
N LYS A 226 2.80 19.59 6.46
CA LYS A 226 2.72 20.98 6.92
C LYS A 226 1.86 21.12 8.18
N GLU A 227 0.71 20.45 8.23
CA GLU A 227 -0.14 20.40 9.43
C GLU A 227 0.59 19.81 10.65
N LYS A 228 1.52 18.89 10.40
CA LYS A 228 2.36 18.26 11.43
C LYS A 228 3.61 19.09 11.80
N GLY A 229 3.76 20.29 11.25
CA GLY A 229 4.87 21.21 11.57
C GLY A 229 6.13 21.04 10.70
N PHE A 230 6.09 20.21 9.66
CA PHE A 230 7.18 20.14 8.69
C PHE A 230 7.07 21.30 7.69
N HIS A 231 8.14 22.09 7.54
CA HIS A 231 8.22 23.22 6.61
C HIS A 231 9.23 22.95 5.49
N ASP A 232 9.17 21.75 4.92
CA ASP A 232 10.03 21.36 3.81
C ASP A 232 9.40 21.68 2.44
N ASN A 233 10.24 22.04 1.46
CA ASN A 233 9.83 22.28 0.08
C ASN A 233 10.02 21.02 -0.77
N LYS A 234 9.41 19.91 -0.33
CA LYS A 234 9.62 18.62 -0.98
C LYS A 234 8.89 18.50 -2.31
N GLU A 235 9.64 18.06 -3.32
CA GLU A 235 9.07 17.61 -4.59
C GLU A 235 9.05 16.09 -4.66
N TYR A 236 7.87 15.54 -4.90
CA TYR A 236 7.69 14.11 -5.05
C TYR A 236 7.63 13.75 -6.53
N LYS A 237 8.47 12.80 -6.96
CA LYS A 237 8.51 12.32 -8.34
C LYS A 237 7.40 11.30 -8.58
N LYS A 238 6.83 11.31 -9.79
CA LYS A 238 5.93 10.27 -10.29
C LYS A 238 6.60 8.90 -10.18
N ASP A 239 5.84 7.88 -9.78
CA ASP A 239 6.30 6.50 -9.84
C ASP A 239 6.29 6.00 -11.30
N ASN A 240 7.48 5.75 -11.84
CA ASN A 240 7.67 5.25 -13.20
C ASN A 240 7.22 3.79 -13.38
N ASN A 241 6.99 3.05 -12.30
CA ASN A 241 6.50 1.67 -12.35
C ASN A 241 4.95 1.58 -12.36
N GLN A 242 4.25 2.72 -12.28
CA GLN A 242 2.79 2.74 -12.39
C GLN A 242 2.33 2.94 -13.83
N ARG A 243 1.05 2.66 -14.09
CA ARG A 243 0.37 2.92 -15.37
C ARG A 243 0.68 4.32 -15.89
N LYS A 244 0.71 4.48 -17.22
CA LYS A 244 1.03 5.76 -17.87
C LYS A 244 0.12 6.90 -17.38
N ALA A 245 -1.19 6.63 -17.28
CA ALA A 245 -2.20 7.58 -16.77
C ALA A 245 -2.18 7.77 -15.23
N CYS A 246 -1.39 6.99 -14.48
CA CYS A 246 -1.33 7.10 -13.02
C CYS A 246 -0.29 8.15 -12.61
N GLY A 247 -0.73 9.22 -11.93
CA GLY A 247 0.14 10.27 -11.38
C GLY A 247 0.59 10.05 -9.93
N CYS A 248 0.41 8.85 -9.37
CA CYS A 248 0.90 8.54 -8.02
C CYS A 248 2.41 8.79 -7.92
N VAL A 249 2.85 9.32 -6.78
CA VAL A 249 4.27 9.52 -6.50
C VAL A 249 4.94 8.21 -6.07
N GLN A 250 6.27 8.18 -6.17
CA GLN A 250 7.08 7.01 -5.83
C GLN A 250 6.91 6.62 -4.36
N SER A 251 6.69 5.32 -4.12
CA SER A 251 6.56 4.75 -2.78
C SER A 251 7.10 3.33 -2.72
N ILE A 252 7.52 2.89 -1.54
CA ILE A 252 7.90 1.50 -1.27
C ILE A 252 6.68 0.73 -0.75
N ASP A 253 6.26 -0.30 -1.48
CA ASP A 253 5.14 -1.15 -1.09
C ASP A 253 5.61 -2.38 -0.32
N LEU A 254 5.15 -2.50 0.93
CA LEU A 254 5.54 -3.58 1.85
C LEU A 254 4.72 -4.87 1.68
N GLY A 255 3.68 -4.86 0.85
CA GLY A 255 2.81 -6.01 0.69
C GLY A 255 3.26 -6.96 -0.41
N ILE A 256 2.70 -8.16 -0.33
CA ILE A 256 2.99 -9.29 -1.20
C ILE A 256 1.68 -9.85 -1.78
N PHE A 257 1.75 -10.26 -3.05
CA PHE A 257 0.65 -10.91 -3.76
C PHE A 257 0.15 -12.17 -3.04
N ASN A 258 -1.11 -12.52 -3.26
CA ASN A 258 -1.76 -13.71 -2.72
C ASN A 258 -1.55 -13.89 -1.22
N THR A 259 -1.92 -12.88 -0.43
CA THR A 259 -1.97 -12.94 1.05
C THR A 259 -3.22 -12.28 1.63
N CYS A 260 -3.95 -11.47 0.87
CA CYS A 260 -5.21 -10.88 1.33
C CYS A 260 -6.32 -11.94 1.36
N LYS A 261 -7.00 -12.06 2.51
CA LYS A 261 -8.05 -13.07 2.74
C LYS A 261 -9.46 -12.54 2.46
N HIS A 262 -9.59 -11.42 1.73
CA HIS A 262 -10.90 -10.92 1.29
C HIS A 262 -11.48 -11.71 0.12
N PHE A 263 -10.62 -12.36 -0.68
CA PHE A 263 -10.99 -13.18 -1.85
C PHE A 263 -11.92 -12.46 -2.85
N CYS A 264 -11.69 -11.16 -3.10
CA CYS A 264 -12.51 -10.42 -4.05
C CYS A 264 -12.35 -10.94 -5.48
N THR A 265 -13.45 -11.14 -6.18
CA THR A 265 -13.52 -11.70 -7.55
C THR A 265 -12.68 -10.91 -8.56
N TYR A 266 -12.60 -9.59 -8.41
CA TYR A 266 -11.86 -8.69 -9.31
C TYR A 266 -10.38 -8.49 -8.93
N CYS A 267 -9.85 -9.19 -7.92
CA CYS A 267 -8.55 -8.86 -7.36
C CYS A 267 -7.39 -9.37 -8.23
N TYR A 268 -6.72 -8.45 -8.94
CA TYR A 268 -5.49 -8.77 -9.68
C TYR A 268 -4.31 -9.18 -8.78
N ALA A 269 -4.32 -8.76 -7.51
CA ALA A 269 -3.23 -9.01 -6.58
C ALA A 269 -3.37 -10.30 -5.76
N ASN A 270 -4.60 -10.81 -5.59
CA ASN A 270 -4.92 -11.95 -4.74
C ASN A 270 -5.93 -12.85 -5.47
N PHE A 271 -5.44 -13.51 -6.51
CA PHE A 271 -6.24 -14.24 -7.48
C PHE A 271 -6.29 -15.75 -7.24
N SER A 272 -5.43 -16.30 -6.38
CA SER A 272 -5.35 -17.75 -6.14
C SER A 272 -5.66 -18.08 -4.69
N ARG A 273 -6.86 -18.60 -4.43
CA ARG A 273 -7.30 -19.01 -3.07
C ARG A 273 -6.32 -19.97 -2.40
N ASN A 274 -5.85 -20.98 -3.13
CA ASN A 274 -4.85 -21.94 -2.63
C ASN A 274 -3.53 -21.25 -2.27
N SER A 275 -3.06 -20.32 -3.10
CA SER A 275 -1.84 -19.57 -2.83
C SER A 275 -2.00 -18.64 -1.63
N ILE A 276 -3.16 -17.97 -1.49
CA ILE A 276 -3.49 -17.12 -0.34
C ILE A 276 -3.41 -17.92 0.96
N LEU A 277 -4.10 -19.05 1.02
CA LEU A 277 -4.10 -19.91 2.21
C LEU A 277 -2.70 -20.48 2.51
N LYS A 278 -1.94 -20.85 1.48
CA LYS A 278 -0.56 -21.35 1.64
C LYS A 278 0.39 -20.25 2.15
N ASN A 279 0.32 -19.05 1.60
CA ASN A 279 1.19 -17.94 1.99
C ASN A 279 0.84 -17.40 3.37
N ALA A 280 -0.44 -17.33 3.73
CA ALA A 280 -0.87 -16.90 5.06
C ALA A 280 -0.31 -17.79 6.17
N LYS A 281 -0.03 -19.08 5.92
CA LYS A 281 0.64 -19.98 6.88
C LYS A 281 2.11 -19.62 7.15
N LYS A 282 2.73 -18.81 6.29
CA LYS A 282 4.09 -18.29 6.47
C LYS A 282 4.11 -16.98 7.26
N TYR A 283 2.94 -16.49 7.68
CA TYR A 283 2.85 -15.31 8.51
C TYR A 283 3.59 -15.54 9.82
N ASP A 284 4.47 -14.60 10.14
CA ASP A 284 5.23 -14.57 11.36
C ASP A 284 5.32 -13.11 11.77
N VAL A 285 4.73 -12.77 12.91
CA VAL A 285 4.67 -11.39 13.40
C VAL A 285 6.07 -10.82 13.65
N ASN A 286 7.05 -11.67 13.96
CA ASN A 286 8.42 -11.28 14.26
C ASN A 286 9.32 -11.28 13.02
N SER A 287 8.92 -11.90 11.91
CA SER A 287 9.73 -11.89 10.68
C SER A 287 9.73 -10.52 10.00
N PRO A 288 10.89 -9.95 9.61
CA PRO A 288 10.94 -8.67 8.92
C PRO A 288 10.27 -8.68 7.55
N LEU A 289 9.95 -9.87 7.00
CA LEU A 289 9.23 -10.07 5.75
C LEU A 289 7.78 -10.48 6.00
N LEU A 290 6.83 -9.84 5.31
CA LEU A 290 5.42 -10.23 5.39
C LEU A 290 5.18 -11.56 4.65
N CYS A 291 4.64 -12.57 5.37
CA CYS A 291 4.25 -13.88 4.83
C CYS A 291 5.36 -14.57 3.99
N SER A 292 6.61 -14.32 4.35
CA SER A 292 7.78 -14.81 3.64
C SER A 292 8.95 -14.93 4.63
N ARG A 293 9.94 -15.73 4.28
CA ARG A 293 11.21 -15.85 5.02
C ARG A 293 12.37 -15.68 4.07
N LEU A 294 13.56 -15.32 4.58
CA LEU A 294 14.77 -15.26 3.77
C LEU A 294 15.24 -16.67 3.40
N ASP A 295 15.72 -16.82 2.18
CA ASP A 295 16.52 -17.96 1.72
C ASP A 295 17.98 -17.47 1.68
N LEU A 296 18.78 -17.83 2.69
CA LEU A 296 20.16 -17.35 2.83
C LEU A 296 21.09 -17.87 1.74
N GLU A 297 20.68 -18.80 0.88
CA GLU A 297 21.48 -19.21 -0.27
C GLU A 297 21.12 -18.33 -1.47
N LYS A 298 19.82 -18.22 -1.78
CA LYS A 298 19.34 -17.64 -3.04
C LYS A 298 19.08 -16.14 -3.00
N ASP A 299 18.78 -15.59 -1.82
CA ASP A 299 18.37 -14.20 -1.72
C ASP A 299 19.56 -13.23 -1.81
N GLU A 300 19.44 -12.26 -2.72
CA GLU A 300 20.23 -11.04 -2.79
C GLU A 300 19.58 -9.99 -1.89
N ILE A 301 20.32 -9.51 -0.89
CA ILE A 301 19.81 -8.57 0.10
C ILE A 301 20.37 -7.18 -0.19
N ARG A 302 19.49 -6.18 -0.18
CA ARG A 302 19.83 -4.80 -0.47
C ARG A 302 19.24 -3.85 0.56
N ILE A 303 19.98 -2.81 0.92
CA ILE A 303 19.49 -1.71 1.76
C ILE A 303 18.96 -0.61 0.86
N ARG A 304 17.74 -0.14 1.12
CA ARG A 304 17.15 0.96 0.37
C ARG A 304 17.66 2.30 0.87
N GLU A 305 18.01 3.13 -0.09
CA GLU A 305 18.43 4.51 0.14
C GLU A 305 17.51 5.46 -0.63
N LYS A 306 17.67 6.77 -0.38
CA LYS A 306 16.85 7.80 -1.03
C LYS A 306 16.83 7.66 -2.55
N ASP A 307 18.00 7.44 -3.16
CA ASP A 307 18.19 7.41 -4.61
C ASP A 307 18.80 6.09 -5.11
N GLY A 308 18.43 4.95 -4.51
CA GLY A 308 18.94 3.67 -4.98
C GLY A 308 18.82 2.52 -3.99
N SER A 309 19.84 1.65 -4.01
CA SER A 309 20.01 0.61 -3.01
C SER A 309 21.42 0.02 -3.04
N ILE A 310 21.97 -0.27 -1.86
CA ILE A 310 23.27 -0.90 -1.67
C ILE A 310 23.06 -2.41 -1.54
N LYS A 311 23.83 -3.22 -2.27
CA LYS A 311 23.83 -4.68 -2.12
C LYS A 311 24.74 -5.07 -0.96
N LEU A 312 24.26 -5.93 -0.07
CA LEU A 312 25.07 -6.49 1.00
C LEU A 312 25.90 -7.68 0.51
N ASP A 313 27.17 -7.74 0.89
CA ASP A 313 28.00 -8.94 0.72
C ASP A 313 27.69 -9.95 1.85
N LYS A 314 26.66 -10.75 1.61
CA LYS A 314 26.20 -11.79 2.53
C LYS A 314 27.30 -12.80 2.84
N GLU A 315 28.18 -13.15 1.89
CA GLU A 315 29.22 -14.13 2.13
C GLU A 315 30.27 -13.58 3.10
N ALA A 316 30.73 -12.35 2.89
CA ALA A 316 31.63 -11.69 3.82
C ALA A 316 31.02 -11.58 5.23
N ILE A 317 29.75 -11.16 5.32
CA ILE A 317 29.01 -11.01 6.59
C ILE A 317 28.89 -12.34 7.35
N LEU A 318 28.58 -13.44 6.64
CA LEU A 318 28.38 -14.76 7.25
C LEU A 318 29.70 -15.51 7.53
N LYS A 319 30.81 -15.13 6.87
CA LYS A 319 32.18 -15.65 7.09
C LYS A 319 32.89 -14.92 8.23
N ALA A 320 32.58 -13.65 8.49
CA ALA A 320 33.19 -12.81 9.53
C ALA A 320 32.77 -13.17 10.98
N GLU A 321 32.72 -14.46 11.33
CA GLU A 321 32.67 -14.94 12.71
C GLU A 321 34.04 -14.79 13.40
N ALA A 322 34.54 -13.55 13.45
CA ALA A 322 35.56 -13.05 14.38
C ALA A 322 35.76 -11.55 14.08
N ASN A 323 35.76 -10.70 15.10
CA ASN A 323 36.03 -9.26 15.04
C ASN A 323 35.04 -8.36 14.28
N GLN A 324 34.11 -7.82 15.04
CA GLN A 324 33.28 -6.64 14.73
C GLN A 324 34.10 -5.42 14.22
N LYS A 325 35.41 -5.38 14.49
CA LYS A 325 36.37 -4.36 14.01
C LYS A 325 36.75 -4.49 12.52
N GLU A 326 36.79 -5.69 11.95
CA GLU A 326 37.20 -5.87 10.54
C GLU A 326 36.09 -5.50 9.56
N LEU A 327 34.82 -5.66 9.96
CA LEU A 327 33.68 -5.27 9.14
C LEU A 327 33.57 -3.74 9.00
N MET A 328 33.82 -3.00 10.09
CA MET A 328 33.91 -1.53 10.05
C MET A 328 35.12 -1.07 9.23
N ALA A 329 36.25 -1.77 9.31
CA ALA A 329 37.43 -1.48 8.49
C ALA A 329 37.21 -1.73 6.99
N GLN A 330 36.38 -2.72 6.60
CA GLN A 330 36.03 -2.96 5.19
C GLN A 330 35.01 -1.97 4.63
N LEU A 331 34.15 -1.41 5.48
CA LEU A 331 33.28 -0.28 5.13
C LEU A 331 34.09 1.02 5.02
N ASP A 332 35.06 1.24 5.92
CA ASP A 332 35.99 2.38 5.88
C ASP A 332 36.95 2.34 4.66
N PHE A 333 37.32 1.15 4.16
CA PHE A 333 38.26 1.04 3.03
C PHE A 333 37.62 1.33 1.66
N TYR A 334 36.29 1.31 1.56
CA TYR A 334 35.57 1.75 0.36
C TYR A 334 35.15 3.24 0.40
N GLU A 335 35.35 3.93 1.52
CA GLU A 335 34.97 5.35 1.69
C GLU A 335 36.13 6.36 1.64
N TYR A 336 37.38 5.93 1.42
CA TYR A 336 38.50 6.88 1.40
C TYR A 336 38.72 7.64 0.09
N GLU A 337 37.86 7.48 -0.93
CA GLU A 337 37.98 8.25 -2.19
C GLU A 337 36.76 9.06 -2.60
N LYS A 338 35.75 9.20 -1.74
CA LYS A 338 34.71 10.24 -1.82
C LYS A 338 33.77 10.06 -0.64
N ILE A 339 33.80 10.97 0.33
CA ILE A 339 32.64 11.55 1.04
C ILE A 339 33.22 12.51 2.08
N SER A 340 33.22 13.80 1.76
CA SER A 340 33.33 14.86 2.77
C SER A 340 31.92 15.21 3.23
N LEU A 341 31.63 14.99 4.51
CA LEU A 341 30.62 15.66 5.33
C LEU A 341 29.15 15.51 4.88
N GLU A 342 28.56 14.34 5.16
CA GLU A 342 27.18 14.17 5.64
C GLU A 342 27.09 12.78 6.33
N GLU A 343 26.67 12.72 7.60
CA GLU A 343 26.61 11.49 8.40
C GLU A 343 25.79 10.39 7.67
N ASN A 344 26.41 9.22 7.41
CA ASN A 344 25.79 8.10 6.69
C ASN A 344 24.57 7.54 7.46
N SER A 345 23.38 8.00 7.06
CA SER A 345 22.09 7.77 7.76
C SER A 345 21.65 6.31 7.91
N ASN A 346 22.27 5.34 7.21
CA ASN A 346 21.83 3.95 7.14
C ASN A 346 22.72 2.92 7.88
N ASN A 347 23.80 3.34 8.56
CA ASN A 347 24.70 2.40 9.24
C ASN A 347 23.97 1.50 10.26
N TRP A 348 23.05 2.07 11.03
CA TRP A 348 22.24 1.32 12.00
C TRP A 348 21.37 0.24 11.33
N LEU A 349 20.84 0.51 10.14
CA LEU A 349 19.97 -0.43 9.41
C LEU A 349 20.81 -1.59 8.88
N ILE A 350 22.00 -1.30 8.34
CA ILE A 350 22.96 -2.33 7.93
C ILE A 350 23.28 -3.26 9.10
N GLU A 351 23.61 -2.71 10.26
CA GLU A 351 23.88 -3.49 11.48
C GLU A 351 22.69 -4.36 11.90
N LYS A 352 21.47 -3.79 11.92
CA LYS A 352 20.24 -4.55 12.23
C LYS A 352 20.02 -5.72 11.27
N ILE A 353 20.25 -5.52 9.98
CA ILE A 353 20.12 -6.58 8.98
C ILE A 353 21.19 -7.63 9.16
N ILE A 354 22.45 -7.26 9.42
CA ILE A 354 23.53 -8.20 9.72
C ILE A 354 23.18 -9.08 10.93
N ASP A 355 22.70 -8.48 12.01
CA ASP A 355 22.30 -9.21 13.21
C ASP A 355 21.14 -10.19 12.93
N TYR A 356 20.16 -9.76 12.14
CA TYR A 356 19.07 -10.64 11.71
C TYR A 356 19.58 -11.81 10.86
N LEU A 357 20.53 -11.58 9.95
CA LEU A 357 21.13 -12.64 9.13
C LEU A 357 21.91 -13.66 9.95
N ARG A 358 22.68 -13.19 10.95
CA ARG A 358 23.40 -14.06 11.87
C ARG A 358 22.45 -14.95 12.68
N LYS A 359 21.37 -14.37 13.23
CA LYS A 359 20.33 -15.14 13.94
C LYS A 359 19.66 -16.17 13.03
N THR A 360 19.29 -15.78 11.82
CA THR A 360 18.67 -16.68 10.84
C THR A 360 19.60 -17.86 10.47
N LYS A 361 20.91 -17.62 10.32
CA LYS A 361 21.90 -18.68 10.07
C LYS A 361 21.98 -19.67 11.23
N GLN A 362 22.00 -19.19 12.48
CA GLN A 362 22.03 -20.04 13.67
C GLN A 362 20.78 -20.93 13.77
N GLU A 363 19.60 -20.38 13.49
CA GLU A 363 18.34 -21.13 13.48
C GLU A 363 18.26 -22.19 12.37
N THR A 364 19.00 -22.02 11.26
CA THR A 364 19.01 -22.97 10.14
C THR A 364 20.00 -24.13 10.35
N LEU A 365 20.96 -23.98 11.27
CA LEU A 365 21.97 -24.99 11.63
C LEU A 365 21.51 -25.93 12.75
N LEU A 366 20.46 -25.55 13.48
CA LEU A 366 19.76 -26.34 14.51
C LEU A 366 18.62 -27.14 13.88
#